data_AF-A0A915N4K6-F1
#
_entry.id   AF-A0A915N4K6-F1
#
_cell.length_a   1.000
_cell.length_b   1.000
_cell.length_c   1.000
_cell.angle_alpha   90.00
_cell.angle_beta   90.00
_cell.angle_gamma   90.00
#
_symmetry.space_group_name_H-M   'P 1'
#
loop_
_entity.id
_entity.type
_entity.pdbx_description
1 polymer ?
#
loop_
_entity_poly.entity_id
_entity_poly.type
_entity_poly.pdbx_seq_one_letter_code
_entity_poly.pdbx_strand_id
1 'polypeptide(L)'
;MVKTKRVNDLRGYTPYGARALHEFDVRDEFFGQSGIGIRFFILILPKAENGTMLDEKVLDEAVEVDNIIQKNLTIYNRITNKEESYNQVCRRFCTINDPVSLFAIGWKEQQENLKNGEPLNEKTRLDYPFSKVMDMNVNLQLSFFGVEFGNSRNYTNMEKVEMIVLLYRAERIGGNFTGKYTRVLSISTSYAQVEFDRSGKILITFVSVGLVIMCLASLLSNSLSATFMRQFSFYKFPVALFACLCPLMASGTALGLLFFAGVRNASILGLTPFLILAIGIDDAFLMIHSWQMATSKRRKNNILPAAIISGEVLEETGPAIMISALTNISSDIIGSFTGSPEITLLCVGNIASITVDFFYQITLFTSDSPLLEIENYREEKVLPFYTQAQIFIENPGDLTNKKRRKHLDNLIDEMEHLPNAYPAESSFYFVRAFEAFEKSLSEGDGGEFIDDNSNLTTTTAISATPKTQNFDLTDLENCLFFI
;
A
#
# COMPACT_ATOMS: atom_id res chain seq x y z
N MET A 1 -5.38 21.96 -16.06
CA MET A 1 -4.92 20.98 -15.04
C MET A 1 -3.41 20.95 -15.08
N VAL A 2 -2.73 21.53 -14.08
CA VAL A 2 -1.26 21.47 -13.98
C VAL A 2 -0.90 20.02 -13.63
N LYS A 3 -0.56 19.21 -14.64
CA LYS A 3 -0.06 17.85 -14.41
C LYS A 3 1.41 17.95 -14.06
N THR A 4 1.75 17.98 -12.77
CA THR A 4 3.14 17.88 -12.32
C THR A 4 3.68 16.52 -12.74
N LYS A 5 4.56 16.51 -13.75
CA LYS A 5 5.14 15.28 -14.28
C LYS A 5 5.93 14.59 -13.16
N ARG A 6 5.72 13.29 -12.96
CA ARG A 6 6.55 12.50 -12.04
C ARG A 6 7.97 12.44 -12.60
N VAL A 7 8.94 12.91 -11.83
CA VAL A 7 10.36 12.98 -12.23
C VAL A 7 11.20 12.44 -11.08
N ASN A 8 11.92 11.35 -11.35
CA ASN A 8 12.90 10.79 -10.43
C ASN A 8 14.30 11.20 -10.89
N ASP A 9 15.13 11.68 -9.97
CA ASP A 9 16.51 12.01 -10.28
C ASP A 9 17.47 11.03 -9.59
N LEU A 10 18.20 10.27 -10.40
CA LEU A 10 19.20 9.33 -9.88
C LEU A 10 20.31 10.08 -9.11
N ARG A 11 20.59 11.34 -9.45
CA ARG A 11 21.57 12.16 -8.72
C ARG A 11 21.07 12.60 -7.35
N GLY A 12 19.77 12.55 -7.11
CA GLY A 12 19.17 12.97 -5.85
C GLY A 12 19.51 12.07 -4.65
N TYR A 13 20.21 10.95 -4.86
CA TYR A 13 20.78 10.14 -3.78
C TYR A 13 22.16 10.60 -3.33
N THR A 14 22.79 11.54 -4.03
CA THR A 14 24.08 12.13 -3.65
C THR A 14 23.84 13.38 -2.79
N PRO A 15 24.51 13.55 -1.63
CA PRO A 15 24.33 14.71 -0.76
C PRO A 15 24.58 16.05 -1.46
N TYR A 16 23.92 17.11 -0.97
CA TYR A 16 24.16 18.47 -1.45
C TYR A 16 25.62 18.87 -1.28
N GLY A 17 26.17 19.57 -2.28
CA GLY A 17 27.54 20.07 -2.25
C GLY A 17 28.62 18.98 -2.27
N ALA A 18 28.27 17.71 -2.49
CA ALA A 18 29.25 16.65 -2.60
C ALA A 18 30.25 16.95 -3.73
N ARG A 19 31.54 16.73 -3.45
CA ARG A 19 32.62 16.90 -4.43
C ARG A 19 32.36 16.12 -5.72
N ALA A 20 31.74 14.93 -5.61
CA ALA A 20 31.38 14.11 -6.76
C ALA A 20 30.39 14.80 -7.72
N LEU A 21 29.46 15.64 -7.21
CA LEU A 21 28.55 16.41 -8.06
C LEU A 21 29.31 17.50 -8.82
N HIS A 22 30.21 18.21 -8.14
CA HIS A 22 31.06 19.22 -8.79
C HIS A 22 31.98 18.60 -9.85
N GLU A 23 32.64 17.47 -9.55
CA GLU A 23 33.48 16.76 -10.53
C GLU A 23 32.65 16.27 -11.73
N PHE A 24 31.41 15.86 -11.50
CA PHE A 24 30.48 15.48 -12.55
C PHE A 24 30.09 16.66 -13.43
N ASP A 25 29.79 17.82 -12.84
CA ASP A 25 29.43 19.03 -13.57
C ASP A 25 30.60 19.56 -14.41
N VAL A 26 31.82 19.58 -13.85
CA VAL A 26 33.05 19.93 -14.60
C VAL A 26 33.28 18.96 -15.76
N ARG A 27 33.04 17.66 -15.54
CA ARG A 27 33.14 16.65 -16.60
C ARG A 27 32.11 16.90 -17.70
N ASP A 28 30.86 17.19 -17.33
CA ASP A 28 29.78 17.49 -18.26
C ASP A 28 30.10 18.75 -19.10
N GLU A 29 30.60 19.81 -18.47
CA GLU A 29 31.08 21.02 -19.13
C GLU A 29 32.23 20.71 -20.11
N PHE A 30 33.24 19.96 -19.67
CA PHE A 30 34.40 19.58 -20.48
C PHE A 30 34.00 18.80 -21.75
N PHE A 31 33.06 17.86 -21.64
CA PHE A 31 32.61 17.07 -22.79
C PHE A 31 31.48 17.73 -23.61
N GLY A 32 30.98 18.90 -23.18
CA GLY A 32 29.80 19.56 -23.75
C GLY A 32 28.57 18.66 -23.69
N GLN A 33 28.38 17.96 -22.57
CA GLN A 33 27.26 17.07 -22.31
C GLN A 33 26.41 17.63 -21.16
N SER A 34 25.11 17.37 -21.19
CA SER A 34 24.22 17.73 -20.10
C SER A 34 23.47 16.49 -19.62
N GLY A 35 23.58 16.17 -18.34
CA GLY A 35 22.76 15.14 -17.70
C GLY A 35 23.51 13.84 -17.44
N ILE A 36 22.78 12.82 -17.00
CA ILE A 36 23.37 11.52 -16.72
C ILE A 36 23.80 10.92 -18.06
N GLY A 37 25.09 10.94 -18.34
CA GLY A 37 25.68 10.49 -19.59
C GLY A 37 24.99 9.24 -20.13
N ILE A 38 24.48 9.36 -21.35
CA ILE A 38 23.62 8.36 -21.96
C ILE A 38 24.47 7.13 -22.28
N ARG A 39 24.43 6.11 -21.43
CA ARG A 39 25.12 4.83 -21.62
C ARG A 39 24.12 3.70 -21.55
N PHE A 40 24.08 2.92 -22.61
CA PHE A 40 23.27 1.74 -22.74
C PHE A 40 24.21 0.56 -22.95
N PHE A 41 24.16 -0.39 -22.03
CA PHE A 41 24.95 -1.61 -22.11
C PHE A 41 24.05 -2.77 -22.49
N ILE A 42 24.56 -3.60 -23.39
CA ILE A 42 23.93 -4.88 -23.73
C ILE A 42 24.88 -5.96 -23.26
N LEU A 43 24.43 -6.72 -22.29
CA LEU A 43 25.15 -7.84 -21.71
C LEU A 43 24.69 -9.09 -22.45
N ILE A 44 25.61 -9.77 -23.12
CA ILE A 44 25.35 -10.99 -23.86
C ILE A 44 26.06 -12.13 -23.13
N LEU A 45 25.26 -13.10 -22.68
CA LEU A 45 25.73 -14.28 -21.97
C LEU A 45 25.37 -15.55 -22.76
N PRO A 46 26.14 -16.64 -22.64
CA PRO A 46 25.72 -17.93 -23.18
C PRO A 46 24.52 -18.47 -22.37
N LYS A 47 23.58 -19.14 -23.03
CA LYS A 47 22.45 -19.79 -22.32
C LYS A 47 22.86 -21.06 -21.57
N ALA A 48 23.91 -21.73 -22.01
CA ALA A 48 24.43 -22.92 -21.34
C ALA A 48 25.19 -22.52 -20.07
N GLU A 49 24.96 -23.21 -18.94
CA GLU A 49 25.57 -22.87 -17.64
C GLU A 49 27.10 -22.90 -17.66
N ASN A 50 27.70 -23.78 -18.46
CA ASN A 50 29.16 -23.84 -18.70
C ASN A 50 29.53 -23.39 -20.13
N GLY A 51 28.67 -22.62 -20.79
CA GLY A 51 28.94 -22.10 -22.13
C GLY A 51 30.03 -21.04 -22.13
N THR A 52 30.70 -20.88 -23.28
CA THR A 52 31.68 -19.82 -23.51
C THR A 52 31.20 -18.92 -24.64
N MET A 53 31.46 -17.62 -24.52
CA MET A 53 31.20 -16.65 -25.61
C MET A 53 32.14 -16.84 -26.81
N LEU A 54 33.18 -17.67 -26.67
CA LEU A 54 34.09 -18.05 -27.76
C LEU A 54 33.49 -19.09 -28.73
N ASP A 55 32.35 -19.70 -28.40
CA ASP A 55 31.68 -20.62 -29.29
C ASP A 55 31.19 -19.88 -30.55
N GLU A 56 31.52 -20.40 -31.73
CA GLU A 56 31.23 -19.74 -33.03
C GLU A 56 29.76 -19.31 -33.15
N LYS A 57 28.82 -20.17 -32.76
CA LYS A 57 27.38 -19.88 -32.81
C LYS A 57 26.95 -18.79 -31.83
N VAL A 58 27.59 -18.74 -30.65
CA VAL A 58 27.28 -17.76 -29.59
C VAL A 58 27.86 -16.40 -29.96
N LEU A 59 29.08 -16.40 -30.51
CA LEU A 59 29.79 -15.21 -30.97
C LEU A 59 29.13 -14.59 -32.21
N ASP A 60 28.73 -15.40 -33.19
CA ASP A 60 28.01 -14.94 -34.38
C ASP A 60 26.68 -14.27 -33.98
N GLU A 61 25.95 -14.87 -33.04
CA GLU A 61 24.70 -14.31 -32.52
C GLU A 61 24.93 -12.99 -31.76
N ALA A 62 26.05 -12.86 -31.05
CA ALA A 62 26.43 -11.61 -30.40
C ALA A 62 26.70 -10.47 -31.41
N VAL A 63 27.36 -10.79 -32.53
CA VAL A 63 27.59 -9.83 -33.63
C VAL A 63 26.31 -9.53 -34.41
N GLU A 64 25.41 -10.51 -34.53
CA GLU A 64 24.09 -10.29 -35.12
C GLU A 64 23.27 -9.29 -34.30
N VAL A 65 23.31 -9.39 -32.96
CA VAL A 65 22.64 -8.41 -32.08
C VAL A 65 23.15 -6.99 -32.32
N ASP A 66 24.47 -6.79 -32.45
CA ASP A 66 25.03 -5.47 -32.78
C ASP A 66 24.56 -4.96 -34.14
N ASN A 67 24.57 -5.82 -35.17
CA ASN A 67 24.09 -5.47 -36.51
C ASN A 67 22.61 -5.07 -36.52
N ILE A 68 21.75 -5.78 -35.78
CA ILE A 68 20.33 -5.45 -35.68
C ILE A 68 20.17 -4.05 -35.09
N ILE A 69 20.92 -3.73 -34.04
CA ILE A 69 20.80 -2.44 -33.33
C ILE A 69 21.33 -1.30 -34.18
N GLN A 70 22.47 -1.50 -34.84
CA GLN A 70 23.07 -0.49 -35.70
C GLN A 70 22.26 -0.17 -36.96
N LYS A 71 21.69 -1.21 -37.60
CA LYS A 71 21.11 -1.09 -38.95
C LYS A 71 19.59 -1.25 -39.00
N ASN A 72 19.04 -2.25 -38.30
CA ASN A 72 17.62 -2.60 -38.41
C ASN A 72 16.72 -1.84 -37.44
N LEU A 73 17.27 -1.37 -36.31
CA LEU A 73 16.50 -0.61 -35.35
C LEU A 73 16.38 0.85 -35.77
N THR A 74 15.19 1.24 -36.23
CA THR A 74 14.88 2.62 -36.57
C THR A 74 14.33 3.37 -35.35
N ILE A 75 14.81 4.61 -35.18
CA ILE A 75 14.37 5.53 -34.14
C ILE A 75 13.74 6.73 -34.87
N TYR A 76 12.53 7.09 -34.45
CA TYR A 76 11.87 8.28 -34.99
C TYR A 76 12.54 9.55 -34.48
N ASN A 77 13.20 10.27 -35.38
CA ASN A 77 13.84 11.53 -35.07
C ASN A 77 12.83 12.68 -35.25
N ARG A 78 12.40 13.27 -34.13
CA ARG A 78 11.44 14.40 -34.12
C ARG A 78 11.98 15.68 -34.78
N ILE A 79 13.29 15.81 -34.94
CA ILE A 79 13.91 17.00 -35.54
C ILE A 79 13.88 16.87 -37.07
N THR A 80 14.21 15.69 -37.60
CA THR A 80 14.25 15.43 -39.04
C THR A 80 12.93 14.87 -39.60
N ASN A 81 11.97 14.52 -38.73
CA ASN A 81 10.70 13.87 -39.06
C ASN A 81 10.87 12.58 -39.89
N LYS A 82 11.98 11.87 -39.67
CA LYS A 82 12.31 10.61 -40.36
C LYS A 82 12.61 9.50 -39.36
N GLU A 83 12.37 8.27 -39.80
CA GLU A 83 12.86 7.09 -39.12
C GLU A 83 14.30 6.84 -39.56
N GLU A 84 15.24 7.00 -38.63
CA GLU A 84 16.67 6.89 -38.87
C GLU A 84 17.22 5.70 -38.08
N SER A 85 18.17 4.95 -38.65
CA SER A 85 18.83 3.87 -37.91
C SER A 85 19.78 4.41 -36.85
N TYR A 86 20.19 3.60 -35.88
CA TYR A 86 21.14 4.04 -34.85
C TYR A 86 22.43 4.60 -35.46
N ASN A 87 22.95 4.01 -36.54
CA ASN A 87 24.15 4.51 -37.23
C ASN A 87 23.97 5.91 -37.85
N GLN A 88 22.74 6.29 -38.20
CA GLN A 88 22.44 7.63 -38.72
C GLN A 88 22.25 8.67 -37.60
N VAL A 89 21.70 8.23 -36.46
CA VAL A 89 21.45 9.10 -35.29
C VAL A 89 22.72 9.29 -34.45
N CYS A 90 23.60 8.29 -34.39
CA CYS A 90 24.80 8.31 -33.58
C CYS A 90 25.80 9.36 -34.08
N ARG A 91 26.27 10.22 -33.16
CA ARG A 91 27.21 11.32 -33.47
C ARG A 91 28.64 11.08 -33.02
N ARG A 92 28.85 10.37 -31.91
CA ARG A 92 30.17 10.15 -31.29
C ARG A 92 30.23 8.74 -30.72
N PHE A 93 31.39 8.10 -30.83
CA PHE A 93 31.65 6.73 -30.33
C PHE A 93 30.74 5.66 -30.94
N CYS A 94 30.41 5.80 -32.23
CA CYS A 94 29.55 4.83 -32.93
C CYS A 94 30.29 3.52 -33.24
N THR A 95 31.61 3.60 -33.42
CA THR A 95 32.51 2.47 -33.70
C THR A 95 33.06 1.82 -32.42
N ILE A 96 32.44 2.05 -31.27
CA ILE A 96 32.96 1.57 -29.98
C ILE A 96 32.89 0.04 -29.86
N ASN A 97 31.96 -0.60 -30.59
CA ASN A 97 31.77 -2.05 -30.58
C ASN A 97 32.49 -2.77 -31.72
N ASP A 98 33.09 -2.06 -32.68
CA ASP A 98 33.86 -2.62 -33.79
C ASP A 98 34.91 -3.67 -33.35
N PRO A 99 35.60 -3.52 -32.19
CA PRO A 99 36.47 -4.56 -31.65
C PRO A 99 35.86 -5.95 -31.58
N VAL A 100 34.56 -6.06 -31.23
CA VAL A 100 33.86 -7.34 -31.10
C VAL A 100 33.64 -7.97 -32.47
N SER A 101 33.19 -7.17 -33.45
CA SER A 101 32.98 -7.64 -34.82
C SER A 101 34.30 -8.06 -35.48
N LEU A 102 35.37 -7.28 -35.29
CA LEU A 102 36.71 -7.62 -35.80
C LEU A 102 37.25 -8.90 -35.17
N PHE A 103 37.07 -9.06 -33.86
CA PHE A 103 37.44 -10.28 -33.16
C PHE A 103 36.69 -11.50 -33.70
N ALA A 104 35.37 -11.38 -33.90
CA ALA A 104 34.56 -12.48 -34.43
C ALA A 104 34.97 -12.92 -35.84
N ILE A 105 35.30 -11.96 -36.73
CA ILE A 105 35.81 -12.25 -38.07
C ILE A 105 37.13 -13.02 -37.97
N GLY A 106 38.10 -12.54 -37.17
CA GLY A 106 39.38 -13.21 -37.00
C GLY A 106 39.25 -14.58 -36.33
N TRP A 107 38.30 -14.73 -35.39
CA TRP A 107 38.00 -16.00 -34.72
C TRP A 107 37.46 -17.02 -35.71
N LYS A 108 36.51 -16.62 -36.55
CA LYS A 108 35.93 -17.49 -37.59
C LYS A 108 36.99 -17.94 -38.59
N GLU A 109 37.82 -17.01 -39.08
CA GLU A 109 38.93 -17.31 -39.99
C GLU A 109 39.87 -18.38 -39.42
N GLN A 110 40.33 -18.21 -38.18
CA GLN A 110 41.23 -19.19 -37.54
C GLN A 110 40.55 -20.55 -37.33
N GLN A 111 39.26 -20.56 -36.95
CA GLN A 111 38.51 -21.79 -36.76
C GLN A 111 38.24 -22.53 -38.08
N GLU A 112 38.01 -21.82 -39.18
CA GLU A 112 37.88 -22.42 -40.52
C GLU A 112 39.19 -23.03 -41.01
N ASN A 113 40.32 -22.31 -40.86
CA ASN A 113 41.64 -22.85 -41.22
C ASN A 113 41.96 -24.13 -40.43
N LEU A 114 41.63 -24.17 -39.13
CA LEU A 114 41.77 -25.37 -38.30
C LEU A 114 40.89 -26.53 -38.77
N LYS A 115 39.65 -26.26 -39.18
CA LYS A 115 38.74 -27.29 -39.72
C LYS A 115 39.23 -27.83 -41.08
N ASN A 116 39.83 -26.97 -41.90
CA ASN A 116 40.33 -27.31 -43.23
C ASN A 116 41.76 -27.90 -43.22
N GLY A 117 42.45 -27.87 -42.08
CA GLY A 117 43.84 -28.32 -41.95
C GLY A 117 44.86 -27.36 -42.58
N GLU A 118 44.46 -26.11 -42.81
CA GLU A 118 45.33 -25.05 -43.33
C GLU A 118 46.16 -24.41 -42.20
N PRO A 119 47.34 -23.83 -42.51
CA PRO A 119 48.13 -23.12 -41.50
C PRO A 119 47.36 -21.93 -40.93
N LEU A 120 47.51 -21.71 -39.62
CA LEU A 120 46.95 -20.54 -38.93
C LEU A 120 47.54 -19.25 -39.51
N ASN A 121 46.72 -18.21 -39.59
CA ASN A 121 47.17 -16.91 -40.08
C ASN A 121 48.06 -16.22 -39.02
N GLU A 122 49.36 -16.06 -39.30
CA GLU A 122 50.31 -15.41 -38.37
C GLU A 122 49.97 -13.94 -38.08
N LYS A 123 49.22 -13.29 -38.97
CA LYS A 123 48.79 -11.88 -38.81
C LYS A 123 47.58 -11.71 -37.88
N THR A 124 46.95 -12.81 -37.48
CA THR A 124 45.74 -12.82 -36.66
C THR A 124 46.00 -13.59 -35.37
N ARG A 125 46.29 -12.87 -34.28
CA ARG A 125 46.52 -13.41 -32.94
C ARG A 125 45.47 -12.88 -31.97
N LEU A 126 44.64 -13.77 -31.45
CA LEU A 126 43.41 -13.44 -30.72
C LEU A 126 43.63 -13.50 -29.21
N ASP A 127 44.59 -12.74 -28.72
CA ASP A 127 44.92 -12.66 -27.30
C ASP A 127 44.10 -11.59 -26.55
N TYR A 128 43.90 -11.79 -25.26
CA TYR A 128 43.40 -10.79 -24.32
C TYR A 128 44.56 -10.27 -23.45
N PRO A 129 44.69 -8.96 -23.17
CA PRO A 129 43.71 -7.88 -23.38
C PRO A 129 43.72 -7.22 -24.77
N PHE A 130 44.77 -7.45 -25.57
CA PHE A 130 44.92 -6.88 -26.91
C PHE A 130 45.01 -7.99 -27.95
N SER A 131 44.05 -8.00 -28.88
CA SER A 131 44.06 -8.90 -30.02
C SER A 131 44.63 -8.19 -31.24
N LYS A 132 45.33 -8.92 -32.08
CA LYS A 132 45.85 -8.45 -33.37
C LYS A 132 45.10 -9.16 -34.48
N VAL A 133 44.29 -8.45 -35.27
CA VAL A 133 43.50 -9.02 -36.38
C VAL A 133 43.90 -8.33 -37.66
N MET A 134 44.42 -9.07 -38.65
CA MET A 134 44.92 -8.51 -39.92
C MET A 134 45.92 -7.35 -39.72
N ASP A 135 46.89 -7.54 -38.82
CA ASP A 135 47.87 -6.51 -38.41
C ASP A 135 47.31 -5.28 -37.65
N MET A 136 46.00 -5.23 -37.36
CA MET A 136 45.40 -4.17 -36.54
C MET A 136 45.32 -4.58 -35.08
N ASN A 137 45.77 -3.70 -34.17
CA ASN A 137 45.63 -3.92 -32.73
C ASN A 137 44.25 -3.48 -32.25
N VAL A 138 43.56 -4.37 -31.54
CA VAL A 138 42.21 -4.22 -31.06
C VAL A 138 42.19 -4.41 -29.55
N ASN A 139 41.63 -3.45 -28.81
CA ASN A 139 41.45 -3.54 -27.37
C ASN A 139 40.13 -4.25 -27.04
N LEU A 140 40.19 -5.40 -26.38
CA LEU A 140 39.02 -6.19 -26.01
C LEU A 140 38.49 -5.90 -24.59
N GLN A 141 39.23 -5.15 -23.77
CA GLN A 141 38.94 -4.97 -22.34
C GLN A 141 37.59 -4.29 -22.06
N LEU A 142 37.08 -3.51 -23.01
CA LEU A 142 35.81 -2.80 -22.86
C LEU A 142 34.60 -3.70 -23.15
N SER A 143 34.81 -4.84 -23.82
CA SER A 143 33.74 -5.70 -24.30
C SER A 143 33.80 -7.12 -23.76
N PHE A 144 34.96 -7.67 -23.43
CA PHE A 144 35.10 -9.06 -22.98
C PHE A 144 35.25 -9.12 -21.46
N PHE A 145 34.34 -9.82 -20.78
CA PHE A 145 34.31 -9.94 -19.31
C PHE A 145 34.24 -11.41 -18.87
N GLY A 146 34.78 -11.68 -17.67
CA GLY A 146 34.90 -13.05 -17.14
C GLY A 146 35.81 -13.92 -18.01
N VAL A 147 37.01 -13.41 -18.33
CA VAL A 147 37.99 -14.13 -19.14
C VAL A 147 38.82 -15.05 -18.25
N GLU A 148 38.80 -16.35 -18.54
CA GLU A 148 39.68 -17.34 -17.93
C GLU A 148 40.81 -17.69 -18.90
N PHE A 149 42.04 -17.71 -18.38
CA PHE A 149 43.23 -18.06 -19.14
C PHE A 149 43.55 -19.54 -18.94
N GLY A 150 43.71 -20.26 -20.04
CA GLY A 150 44.12 -21.65 -20.05
C GLY A 150 45.50 -21.86 -20.66
N ASN A 151 45.85 -23.12 -20.89
CA ASN A 151 47.01 -23.45 -21.72
C ASN A 151 46.79 -22.84 -23.11
N SER A 152 47.56 -21.79 -23.40
CA SER A 152 47.35 -20.94 -24.56
C SER A 152 47.32 -21.78 -25.84
N ARG A 153 46.21 -21.71 -26.57
CA ARG A 153 46.17 -22.23 -27.94
C ARG A 153 47.19 -21.42 -28.75
N ASN A 154 47.74 -22.00 -29.82
CA ASN A 154 48.74 -21.30 -30.65
C ASN A 154 48.26 -19.95 -31.20
N TYR A 155 46.95 -19.68 -31.20
CA TYR A 155 46.31 -18.47 -31.71
C TYR A 155 45.55 -17.63 -30.66
N THR A 156 45.43 -18.08 -29.41
CA THR A 156 44.75 -17.34 -28.33
C THR A 156 45.21 -17.79 -26.93
N ASN A 157 45.35 -16.85 -26.01
CA ASN A 157 45.57 -17.11 -24.59
C ASN A 157 44.27 -17.31 -23.76
N MET A 158 43.09 -17.18 -24.38
CA MET A 158 41.80 -17.31 -23.70
C MET A 158 41.27 -18.74 -23.77
N GLU A 159 40.81 -19.26 -22.63
CA GLU A 159 40.10 -20.55 -22.57
C GLU A 159 38.59 -20.35 -22.53
N LYS A 160 38.12 -19.40 -21.72
CA LYS A 160 36.70 -19.12 -21.52
C LYS A 160 36.45 -17.63 -21.45
N VAL A 161 35.30 -17.20 -21.98
CA VAL A 161 34.77 -15.84 -21.85
C VAL A 161 33.32 -15.95 -21.41
N GLU A 162 32.98 -15.39 -20.25
CA GLU A 162 31.63 -15.51 -19.69
C GLU A 162 30.62 -14.53 -20.30
N MET A 163 31.07 -13.33 -20.68
CA MET A 163 30.17 -12.27 -21.13
C MET A 163 30.83 -11.35 -22.16
N ILE A 164 30.04 -10.96 -23.16
CA ILE A 164 30.37 -9.85 -24.06
C ILE A 164 29.44 -8.68 -23.77
N VAL A 165 30.00 -7.48 -23.64
CA VAL A 165 29.26 -6.23 -23.43
C VAL A 165 29.41 -5.34 -24.65
N LEU A 166 28.26 -4.94 -25.20
CA LEU A 166 28.17 -3.92 -26.25
C LEU A 166 27.74 -2.60 -25.63
N LEU A 167 28.41 -1.52 -26.01
CA LEU A 167 28.18 -0.18 -25.50
C LEU A 167 27.50 0.67 -26.56
N TYR A 168 26.42 1.35 -26.19
CA TYR A 168 25.73 2.30 -27.04
C TYR A 168 25.46 3.60 -26.30
N ARG A 169 25.38 4.69 -27.04
CA ARG A 169 25.02 6.01 -26.55
C ARG A 169 23.56 6.31 -26.91
N ALA A 170 22.64 5.63 -26.24
CA ALA A 170 21.19 5.81 -26.41
C ALA A 170 20.44 5.79 -25.06
N GLU A 171 19.36 6.57 -24.91
CA GLU A 171 18.59 6.60 -23.65
C GLU A 171 17.86 5.27 -23.46
N ARG A 172 17.16 4.85 -24.51
CA ARG A 172 16.49 3.57 -24.62
C ARG A 172 16.61 3.05 -26.04
N ILE A 173 16.82 1.75 -26.14
CA ILE A 173 16.69 0.99 -27.38
C ILE A 173 15.48 0.08 -27.18
N GLY A 174 14.46 0.25 -28.03
CA GLY A 174 13.32 -0.67 -28.05
C GLY A 174 13.72 -2.02 -28.62
N GLY A 175 12.90 -3.06 -28.42
CA GLY A 175 13.13 -4.39 -28.99
C GLY A 175 13.41 -5.45 -27.94
N ASN A 176 12.81 -6.63 -28.14
CA ASN A 176 13.09 -7.79 -27.32
C ASN A 176 14.10 -8.67 -28.06
N PHE A 177 15.35 -8.66 -27.62
CA PHE A 177 16.42 -9.44 -28.21
C PHE A 177 16.44 -10.82 -27.57
N THR A 178 15.68 -11.76 -28.14
CA THR A 178 15.74 -13.15 -27.70
C THR A 178 16.68 -13.94 -28.60
N GLY A 179 17.85 -14.23 -28.07
CA GLY A 179 18.82 -15.10 -28.72
C GLY A 179 18.41 -16.58 -28.71
N LYS A 180 18.89 -17.38 -29.65
CA LYS A 180 18.71 -18.84 -29.64
C LYS A 180 19.71 -19.47 -28.66
N TYR A 181 20.98 -19.12 -28.79
CA TYR A 181 22.10 -19.60 -27.98
C TYR A 181 22.57 -18.59 -26.94
N THR A 182 22.23 -17.30 -27.12
CA THR A 182 22.58 -16.22 -26.18
C THR A 182 21.39 -15.77 -25.34
N ARG A 183 21.68 -15.29 -24.15
CA ARG A 183 20.79 -14.50 -23.30
C ARG A 183 21.25 -13.05 -23.37
N VAL A 184 20.42 -12.20 -23.95
CA VAL A 184 20.69 -10.77 -24.09
C VAL A 184 19.96 -10.02 -22.98
N LEU A 185 20.70 -9.23 -22.21
CA LEU A 185 20.18 -8.35 -21.17
C LEU A 185 20.58 -6.91 -21.50
N SER A 186 19.72 -5.95 -21.23
CA SER A 186 20.02 -4.53 -21.43
C SER A 186 19.97 -3.78 -20.10
N ILE A 187 20.91 -2.86 -19.90
CA ILE A 187 20.96 -2.00 -18.73
C ILE A 187 21.30 -0.56 -19.14
N SER A 188 20.52 0.38 -18.61
CA SER A 188 20.68 1.81 -18.85
C SER A 188 20.17 2.58 -17.63
N THR A 189 20.70 3.78 -17.43
CA THR A 189 20.24 4.73 -16.42
C THR A 189 18.75 5.06 -16.60
N SER A 190 18.26 5.08 -17.84
CA SER A 190 16.84 5.32 -18.14
C SER A 190 15.94 4.14 -17.77
N TYR A 191 16.44 2.90 -17.79
CA TYR A 191 15.68 1.73 -17.32
C TYR A 191 15.59 1.72 -15.80
N ALA A 192 16.68 2.08 -15.10
CA ALA A 192 16.64 2.23 -13.64
C ALA A 192 15.55 3.22 -13.21
N GLN A 193 15.41 4.35 -13.90
CA GLN A 193 14.33 5.31 -13.65
C GLN A 193 12.92 4.74 -13.87
N VAL A 194 12.73 3.90 -14.90
CA VAL A 194 11.44 3.20 -15.13
C VAL A 194 11.16 2.24 -14.00
N GLU A 195 12.17 1.50 -13.56
CA GLU A 195 12.03 0.54 -12.46
C GLU A 195 11.65 1.25 -11.16
N PHE A 196 12.25 2.41 -10.87
CA PHE A 196 11.82 3.24 -9.73
C PHE A 196 10.37 3.73 -9.82
N ASP A 197 9.87 4.07 -11.01
CA ASP A 197 8.45 4.40 -11.18
C ASP A 197 7.55 3.16 -11.02
N ARG A 198 8.01 2.01 -11.48
CA ARG A 198 7.32 0.73 -11.28
C ARG A 198 7.22 0.37 -9.80
N SER A 199 8.32 0.44 -9.04
CA SER A 199 8.33 0.25 -7.59
C SER A 199 7.40 1.25 -6.90
N GLY A 200 7.40 2.52 -7.32
CA GLY A 200 6.48 3.53 -6.80
C GLY A 200 5.00 3.22 -7.04
N LYS A 201 4.64 2.55 -8.15
CA LYS A 201 3.26 2.09 -8.40
C LYS A 201 2.89 0.89 -7.54
N ILE A 202 3.81 -0.05 -7.37
CA ILE A 202 3.63 -1.22 -6.49
C ILE A 202 3.34 -0.77 -5.06
N LEU A 203 4.05 0.28 -4.60
CA LEU A 203 3.85 0.84 -3.27
C LEU A 203 2.42 1.34 -3.03
N ILE A 204 1.79 1.99 -4.01
CA ILE A 204 0.40 2.47 -3.89
C ILE A 204 -0.55 1.30 -3.61
N THR A 205 -0.33 0.15 -4.26
CA THR A 205 -1.09 -1.07 -3.98
C THR A 205 -0.89 -1.54 -2.55
N PHE A 206 0.34 -1.53 -2.03
CA PHE A 206 0.60 -1.89 -0.63
C PHE A 206 -0.05 -0.93 0.36
N VAL A 207 -0.08 0.37 0.08
CA VAL A 207 -0.81 1.34 0.90
C VAL A 207 -2.30 1.00 0.97
N SER A 208 -2.90 0.64 -0.16
CA SER A 208 -4.33 0.26 -0.19
C SER A 208 -4.63 -1.00 0.62
N VAL A 209 -3.76 -2.02 0.54
CA VAL A 209 -3.89 -3.26 1.34
C VAL A 209 -3.68 -2.96 2.82
N GLY A 210 -2.67 -2.15 3.16
CA GLY A 210 -2.39 -1.70 4.52
C GLY A 210 -3.59 -0.97 5.12
N LEU A 211 -4.22 -0.06 4.38
CA LEU A 211 -5.42 0.65 4.82
C LEU A 211 -6.57 -0.32 5.17
N VAL A 212 -6.83 -1.32 4.32
CA VAL A 212 -7.91 -2.30 4.59
C VAL A 212 -7.62 -3.09 5.88
N ILE A 213 -6.38 -3.57 6.05
CA ILE A 213 -5.99 -4.32 7.25
C ILE A 213 -6.11 -3.44 8.49
N MET A 214 -5.62 -2.20 8.43
CA MET A 214 -5.69 -1.26 9.54
C MET A 214 -7.13 -0.89 9.89
N CYS A 215 -8.00 -0.64 8.92
CA CYS A 215 -9.42 -0.40 9.16
C CYS A 215 -10.09 -1.59 9.85
N LEU A 216 -9.84 -2.83 9.39
CA LEU A 216 -10.39 -4.04 9.99
C LEU A 216 -9.90 -4.23 11.43
N ALA A 217 -8.59 -4.06 11.66
CA ALA A 217 -8.00 -4.15 12.99
C ALA A 217 -8.56 -3.07 13.92
N SER A 218 -8.78 -1.85 13.41
CA SER A 218 -9.33 -0.74 14.19
C SER A 218 -10.79 -0.92 14.55
N LEU A 219 -11.60 -1.44 13.62
CA LEU A 219 -12.99 -1.82 13.90
C LEU A 219 -13.05 -2.92 14.96
N LEU A 220 -12.20 -3.94 14.86
CA LEU A 220 -12.16 -5.04 15.82
C LEU A 220 -11.70 -4.57 17.21
N SER A 221 -10.60 -3.81 17.28
CA SER A 221 -10.06 -3.29 18.53
C SER A 221 -11.05 -2.36 19.23
N ASN A 222 -11.66 -1.43 18.49
CA ASN A 222 -12.66 -0.52 19.04
C ASN A 222 -13.91 -1.25 19.53
N SER A 223 -14.35 -2.28 18.81
CA SER A 223 -15.51 -3.11 19.19
C SER A 223 -15.23 -3.92 20.46
N LEU A 224 -14.05 -4.51 20.57
CA LEU A 224 -13.64 -5.27 21.73
C LEU A 224 -13.52 -4.37 22.97
N SER A 225 -12.87 -3.21 22.82
CA SER A 225 -12.77 -2.19 23.88
C SER A 225 -14.13 -1.68 24.34
N ALA A 226 -15.03 -1.38 23.40
CA ALA A 226 -16.40 -0.94 23.70
C ALA A 226 -17.20 -2.03 24.43
N THR A 227 -16.99 -3.30 24.08
CA THR A 227 -17.63 -4.45 24.75
C THR A 227 -17.09 -4.62 26.17
N PHE A 228 -15.77 -4.56 26.36
CA PHE A 228 -15.14 -4.64 27.68
C PHE A 228 -15.63 -3.53 28.63
N MET A 229 -15.79 -2.31 28.12
CA MET A 229 -16.33 -1.17 28.85
C MET A 229 -17.86 -1.16 28.99
N ARG A 230 -18.59 -2.19 28.50
CA ARG A 230 -20.06 -2.30 28.49
C ARG A 230 -20.77 -1.11 27.84
N GLN A 231 -20.21 -0.62 26.73
CA GLN A 231 -20.70 0.51 25.94
C GLN A 231 -20.70 0.20 24.43
N PHE A 232 -21.06 -1.04 24.08
CA PHE A 232 -21.12 -1.43 22.68
C PHE A 232 -22.25 -0.70 21.95
N SER A 233 -21.93 -0.07 20.83
CA SER A 233 -22.95 0.53 19.96
C SER A 233 -22.50 0.65 18.51
N PHE A 234 -23.47 0.55 17.61
CA PHE A 234 -23.26 0.60 16.16
C PHE A 234 -22.71 1.95 15.67
N TYR A 235 -22.99 3.05 16.36
CA TYR A 235 -22.48 4.38 15.98
C TYR A 235 -20.96 4.55 16.19
N LYS A 236 -20.30 3.62 16.88
CA LYS A 236 -18.84 3.65 17.11
C LYS A 236 -18.04 3.10 15.92
N PHE A 237 -18.67 2.39 14.98
CA PHE A 237 -18.00 1.89 13.78
C PHE A 237 -17.55 3.01 12.82
N PRO A 238 -18.41 3.99 12.46
CA PRO A 238 -17.98 5.15 11.67
C PRO A 238 -16.82 5.91 12.30
N VAL A 239 -16.82 6.10 13.63
CA VAL A 239 -15.76 6.82 14.34
C VAL A 239 -14.39 6.15 14.13
N ALA A 240 -14.32 4.83 14.27
CA ALA A 240 -13.08 4.07 14.03
C ALA A 240 -12.64 4.15 12.56
N LEU A 241 -13.58 4.14 11.61
CA LEU A 241 -13.26 4.27 10.18
C LEU A 241 -12.72 5.67 9.85
N PHE A 242 -13.38 6.73 10.35
CA PHE A 242 -12.94 8.11 10.15
C PHE A 242 -11.57 8.37 10.80
N ALA A 243 -11.29 7.77 11.96
CA ALA A 243 -9.98 7.82 12.60
C ALA A 243 -8.88 7.24 11.70
N CYS A 244 -9.14 6.15 10.95
CA CYS A 244 -8.17 5.61 9.99
C CYS A 244 -8.05 6.44 8.70
N LEU A 245 -9.14 7.07 8.25
CA LEU A 245 -9.15 7.84 7.00
C LEU A 245 -8.55 9.25 7.18
N CYS A 246 -8.61 9.82 8.38
CA CYS A 246 -8.13 11.16 8.68
C CYS A 246 -6.64 11.38 8.33
N PRO A 247 -5.69 10.50 8.73
CA PRO A 247 -4.27 10.66 8.37
C PRO A 247 -4.00 10.61 6.87
N LEU A 248 -4.78 9.82 6.11
CA LEU A 248 -4.67 9.78 4.65
C LEU A 248 -5.19 11.06 4.00
N MET A 249 -6.29 11.62 4.51
CA MET A 249 -6.81 12.90 4.05
C MET A 249 -5.83 14.04 4.36
N ALA A 250 -5.22 14.02 5.55
CA ALA A 250 -4.17 14.96 5.93
C ALA A 250 -2.95 14.85 5.01
N SER A 251 -2.46 13.64 4.75
CA SER A 251 -1.34 13.42 3.82
C SER A 251 -1.68 13.85 2.39
N GLY A 252 -2.89 13.55 1.91
CA GLY A 252 -3.35 13.96 0.57
C GLY A 252 -3.44 15.48 0.41
N THR A 253 -3.92 16.18 1.44
CA THR A 253 -3.99 17.65 1.44
C THR A 253 -2.61 18.29 1.54
N ALA A 254 -1.73 17.78 2.41
CA ALA A 254 -0.35 18.26 2.53
C ALA A 254 0.46 18.07 1.24
N LEU A 255 0.44 16.87 0.65
CA LEU A 255 1.12 16.59 -0.62
C LEU A 255 0.52 17.41 -1.77
N GLY A 256 -0.80 17.59 -1.79
CA GLY A 256 -1.48 18.46 -2.75
C GLY A 256 -0.99 19.92 -2.68
N LEU A 257 -0.85 20.46 -1.47
CA LEU A 257 -0.30 21.80 -1.24
C LEU A 257 1.17 21.91 -1.66
N LEU A 258 1.99 20.91 -1.34
CA LEU A 258 3.39 20.88 -1.76
C LEU A 258 3.53 20.85 -3.29
N PHE A 259 2.72 20.03 -3.98
CA PHE A 259 2.71 20.00 -5.44
C PHE A 259 2.21 21.31 -6.05
N PHE A 260 1.26 21.99 -5.39
CA PHE A 260 0.81 23.33 -5.80
C PHE A 260 1.91 24.39 -5.60
N ALA A 261 2.71 24.27 -4.54
CA ALA A 261 3.88 25.11 -4.27
C ALA A 261 5.08 24.84 -5.21
N GLY A 262 4.94 23.92 -6.17
CA GLY A 262 5.96 23.61 -7.17
C GLY A 262 6.98 22.56 -6.73
N VAL A 263 6.75 21.86 -5.61
CA VAL A 263 7.59 20.74 -5.20
C VAL A 263 7.49 19.59 -6.21
N ARG A 264 8.64 19.01 -6.56
CA ARG A 264 8.73 17.93 -7.55
C ARG A 264 8.01 16.66 -7.05
N ASN A 265 7.16 16.09 -7.90
CA ASN A 265 6.55 14.79 -7.66
C ASN A 265 7.54 13.65 -7.96
N ALA A 266 8.13 13.06 -6.91
CA ALA A 266 9.02 11.91 -7.00
C ALA A 266 8.33 10.62 -6.52
N SER A 267 8.78 9.46 -6.99
CA SER A 267 8.27 8.15 -6.55
C SER A 267 8.39 7.94 -5.03
N ILE A 268 9.42 8.53 -4.40
CA ILE A 268 9.69 8.37 -2.96
C ILE A 268 8.59 8.98 -2.08
N LEU A 269 7.95 10.06 -2.52
CA LEU A 269 6.80 10.68 -1.82
C LEU A 269 5.59 9.76 -1.73
N GLY A 270 5.55 8.67 -2.52
CA GLY A 270 4.55 7.62 -2.38
C GLY A 270 4.63 6.86 -1.04
N LEU A 271 5.74 6.97 -0.30
CA LEU A 271 5.90 6.37 1.04
C LEU A 271 5.24 7.20 2.13
N THR A 272 5.10 8.52 1.94
CA THR A 272 4.58 9.43 2.96
C THR A 272 3.20 9.01 3.47
N PRO A 273 2.18 8.72 2.64
CA PRO A 273 0.87 8.32 3.16
C PRO A 273 0.89 7.06 4.03
N PHE A 274 1.82 6.13 3.76
CA PHE A 274 1.97 4.91 4.56
C PHE A 274 2.56 5.20 5.94
N LEU A 275 3.62 6.03 5.98
CA LEU A 275 4.27 6.43 7.23
C LEU A 275 3.32 7.25 8.10
N ILE A 276 2.59 8.18 7.49
CA ILE A 276 1.63 9.04 8.19
C ILE A 276 0.43 8.25 8.69
N LEU A 277 -0.04 7.25 7.92
CA LEU A 277 -1.07 6.33 8.41
C LEU A 277 -0.64 5.61 9.69
N ALA A 278 0.62 5.17 9.78
CA ALA A 278 1.12 4.50 10.97
C ALA A 278 1.22 5.43 12.18
N ILE A 279 1.67 6.67 11.99
CA ILE A 279 1.79 7.67 13.05
C ILE A 279 0.40 8.16 13.51
N GLY A 280 -0.43 8.64 12.57
CA GLY A 280 -1.70 9.27 12.90
C GLY A 280 -2.76 8.31 13.43
N ILE A 281 -2.68 7.01 13.10
CA ILE A 281 -3.58 6.00 13.71
C ILE A 281 -3.30 5.83 15.21
N ASP A 282 -2.04 5.87 15.63
CA ASP A 282 -1.69 5.72 17.05
C ASP A 282 -2.30 6.85 17.90
N ASP A 283 -2.13 8.08 17.42
CA ASP A 283 -2.73 9.26 18.04
C ASP A 283 -4.27 9.15 18.08
N ALA A 284 -4.90 8.75 16.98
CA ALA A 284 -6.36 8.62 16.91
C ALA A 284 -6.89 7.53 17.86
N PHE A 285 -6.17 6.41 18.05
CA PHE A 285 -6.55 5.38 19.02
C PHE A 285 -6.41 5.85 20.46
N LEU A 286 -5.35 6.61 20.77
CA LEU A 286 -5.17 7.20 22.09
C LEU A 286 -6.36 8.10 22.46
N MET A 287 -6.85 8.89 21.50
CA MET A 287 -8.04 9.74 21.66
C MET A 287 -9.33 8.92 21.81
N ILE A 288 -9.53 7.87 21.01
CA ILE A 288 -10.72 7.00 21.14
C ILE A 288 -10.73 6.28 22.49
N HIS A 289 -9.58 5.79 22.95
CA HIS A 289 -9.47 5.07 24.23
C HIS A 289 -9.77 5.99 25.42
N SER A 290 -9.13 7.17 25.48
CA SER A 290 -9.40 8.16 26.52
C SER A 290 -10.86 8.63 26.50
N TRP A 291 -11.47 8.79 25.32
CA TRP A 291 -12.89 9.06 25.18
C TRP A 291 -13.77 7.98 25.84
N GLN A 292 -13.49 6.71 25.56
CA GLN A 292 -14.23 5.59 26.16
C GLN A 292 -14.05 5.53 27.67
N MET A 293 -12.84 5.82 28.17
CA MET A 293 -12.55 5.90 29.61
C MET A 293 -13.33 7.03 30.29
N ALA A 294 -13.28 8.25 29.75
CA ALA A 294 -13.99 9.40 30.28
C ALA A 294 -15.51 9.16 30.32
N THR A 295 -16.06 8.61 29.24
CA THR A 295 -17.48 8.23 29.15
C THR A 295 -17.85 7.18 30.21
N SER A 296 -17.00 6.16 30.43
CA SER A 296 -17.23 5.10 31.42
C SER A 296 -17.23 5.61 32.85
N LYS A 297 -16.29 6.51 33.18
CA LYS A 297 -16.17 7.12 34.50
C LYS A 297 -17.39 7.98 34.85
N ARG A 298 -17.90 8.75 33.90
CA ARG A 298 -19.03 9.68 34.12
C ARG A 298 -20.41 9.01 34.10
N ARG A 299 -20.57 7.90 33.39
CA ARG A 299 -21.81 7.08 33.43
C ARG A 299 -22.25 6.71 34.86
N LYS A 300 -21.33 6.59 35.82
CA LYS A 300 -21.63 6.29 37.22
C LYS A 300 -22.07 7.49 38.06
N ASN A 301 -21.69 8.72 37.67
CA ASN A 301 -21.80 9.90 38.52
C ASN A 301 -22.69 11.02 37.96
N ASN A 302 -22.84 11.17 36.63
CA ASN A 302 -23.81 12.02 35.90
C ASN A 302 -23.49 12.01 34.38
N ILE A 303 -24.49 12.12 33.50
CA ILE A 303 -24.32 12.26 32.04
C ILE A 303 -24.01 13.75 31.75
N LEU A 304 -22.81 14.04 31.24
CA LEU A 304 -22.43 15.39 30.79
C LEU A 304 -22.48 15.45 29.26
N PRO A 305 -22.73 16.65 28.67
CA PRO A 305 -22.70 16.82 27.22
C PRO A 305 -21.33 16.47 26.64
N ALA A 306 -21.32 15.91 25.42
CA ALA A 306 -20.12 15.41 24.76
C ALA A 306 -19.03 16.49 24.58
N ALA A 307 -19.41 17.76 24.51
CA ALA A 307 -18.49 18.91 24.49
C ALA A 307 -17.53 18.93 25.69
N ILE A 308 -18.02 18.63 26.89
CA ILE A 308 -17.21 18.64 28.12
C ILE A 308 -16.30 17.41 28.16
N ILE A 309 -16.80 16.26 27.70
CA ILE A 309 -16.00 15.03 27.58
C ILE A 309 -14.85 15.24 26.60
N SER A 310 -15.07 15.95 25.50
CA SER A 310 -14.04 16.32 24.52
C SER A 310 -12.93 17.17 25.14
N GLY A 311 -13.31 18.14 25.98
CA GLY A 311 -12.35 18.95 26.73
C GLY A 311 -11.49 18.12 27.68
N GLU A 312 -12.10 17.21 28.45
CA GLU A 312 -11.39 16.32 29.38
C GLU A 312 -10.44 15.37 28.63
N VAL A 313 -10.87 14.83 27.48
CA VAL A 313 -10.05 13.98 26.61
C VAL A 313 -8.85 14.73 26.03
N LEU A 314 -9.06 15.95 25.56
CA LEU A 314 -7.99 16.78 24.99
C LEU A 314 -7.01 17.27 26.08
N GLU A 315 -7.48 17.50 27.30
CA GLU A 315 -6.63 17.80 28.46
C GLU A 315 -5.71 16.62 28.81
N GLU A 316 -6.21 15.38 28.73
CA GLU A 316 -5.44 14.18 29.06
C GLU A 316 -4.51 13.74 27.92
N THR A 317 -4.97 13.77 26.67
CA THR A 317 -4.24 13.20 25.52
C THR A 317 -3.54 14.23 24.62
N GLY A 318 -4.00 15.48 24.61
CA GLY A 318 -3.45 16.55 23.77
C GLY A 318 -1.95 16.79 23.96
N PRO A 319 -1.42 16.86 25.22
CA PRO A 319 0.01 17.00 25.45
C PRO A 319 0.84 15.85 24.87
N ALA A 320 0.34 14.61 24.95
CA ALA A 320 1.03 13.43 24.43
C ALA A 320 1.13 13.47 22.89
N ILE A 321 0.02 13.78 22.22
CA ILE A 321 -0.05 13.91 20.75
C ILE A 321 0.86 15.05 20.27
N MET A 322 0.85 16.19 20.97
CA MET A 322 1.74 17.32 20.64
C MET A 322 3.22 16.94 20.76
N ILE A 323 3.60 16.19 21.79
CA ILE A 323 4.98 15.70 21.95
C ILE A 323 5.34 14.72 20.82
N SER A 324 4.44 13.80 20.49
CA SER A 324 4.62 12.87 19.36
C SER A 324 4.82 13.61 18.03
N ALA A 325 3.93 14.56 17.71
CA ALA A 325 4.02 15.36 16.50
C ALA A 325 5.31 16.21 16.45
N LEU A 326 5.67 16.90 17.53
CA LEU A 326 6.88 17.72 17.59
C LEU A 326 8.16 16.90 17.47
N THR A 327 8.21 15.72 18.07
CA THR A 327 9.39 14.84 17.99
C THR A 327 9.57 14.29 16.59
N ASN A 328 8.49 13.84 15.92
CA ASN A 328 8.54 13.39 14.53
C ASN A 328 8.92 14.53 13.56
N ILE A 329 8.31 15.71 13.71
CA ILE A 329 8.65 16.89 12.91
C ILE A 329 10.12 17.28 13.12
N SER A 330 10.62 17.29 14.36
CA SER A 330 12.01 17.63 14.65
C SER A 330 12.99 16.62 14.04
N SER A 331 12.65 15.33 14.10
CA SER A 331 13.41 14.26 13.46
C SER A 331 13.48 14.45 11.94
N ASP A 332 12.34 14.71 11.29
CA ASP A 332 12.31 14.98 9.85
C ASP A 332 13.01 16.29 9.47
N ILE A 333 12.98 17.32 10.33
CA ILE A 333 13.76 18.56 10.11
C ILE A 333 15.25 18.24 10.08
N ILE A 334 15.76 17.47 11.05
CA ILE A 334 17.16 17.04 11.07
C ILE A 334 17.49 16.18 9.83
N GLY A 335 16.57 15.29 9.46
CA GLY A 335 16.66 14.49 8.24
C GLY A 335 16.71 15.33 6.96
N SER A 336 15.96 16.44 6.92
CA SER A 336 15.94 17.35 5.77
C SER A 336 17.27 18.06 5.53
N PHE A 337 18.01 18.39 6.61
CA PHE A 337 19.33 19.03 6.53
C PHE A 337 20.47 18.06 6.25
N THR A 338 20.37 16.83 6.76
CA THR A 338 21.46 15.83 6.65
C THR A 338 21.31 14.91 5.44
N GLY A 339 20.09 14.80 4.91
CA GLY A 339 19.74 13.91 3.82
C GLY A 339 20.25 14.33 2.44
N SER A 340 20.26 13.36 1.53
CA SER A 340 20.37 13.64 0.10
C SER A 340 19.06 14.24 -0.44
N PRO A 341 19.07 14.90 -1.61
CA PRO A 341 17.89 15.58 -2.15
C PRO A 341 16.59 14.74 -2.17
N GLU A 342 16.64 13.44 -2.49
CA GLU A 342 15.46 12.57 -2.46
C GLU A 342 14.95 12.31 -1.02
N ILE A 343 15.86 12.21 -0.04
CA ILE A 343 15.50 12.02 1.38
C ILE A 343 14.96 13.32 1.96
N THR A 344 15.57 14.46 1.64
CA THR A 344 15.04 15.78 2.00
C THR A 344 13.62 15.97 1.49
N LEU A 345 13.35 15.54 0.25
CA LEU A 345 12.01 15.61 -0.33
C LEU A 345 11.00 14.75 0.45
N LEU A 346 11.38 13.53 0.85
CA LEU A 346 10.56 12.68 1.71
C LEU A 346 10.28 13.34 3.08
N CYS A 347 11.32 13.86 3.74
CA CYS A 347 11.19 14.53 5.03
C CYS A 347 10.30 15.78 4.95
N VAL A 348 10.43 16.60 3.91
CA VAL A 348 9.54 17.77 3.70
C VAL A 348 8.08 17.31 3.51
N GLY A 349 7.86 16.22 2.77
CA GLY A 349 6.55 15.59 2.62
C GLY A 349 5.96 15.13 3.95
N ASN A 350 6.77 14.50 4.79
CA ASN A 350 6.37 14.04 6.12
C ASN A 350 6.08 15.21 7.06
N ILE A 351 6.95 16.22 7.17
CA ILE A 351 6.75 17.41 8.00
C ILE A 351 5.40 18.06 7.68
N ALA A 352 5.14 18.30 6.39
CA ALA A 352 3.87 18.91 5.96
C ALA A 352 2.68 18.03 6.32
N SER A 353 2.79 16.71 6.10
CA SER A 353 1.70 15.76 6.38
C SER A 353 1.41 15.64 7.88
N ILE A 354 2.43 15.52 8.73
CA ILE A 354 2.28 15.47 10.20
C ILE A 354 1.71 16.78 10.73
N THR A 355 2.14 17.92 10.18
CA THR A 355 1.62 19.23 10.58
C THR A 355 0.12 19.33 10.28
N VAL A 356 -0.31 18.95 9.08
CA VAL A 356 -1.72 18.95 8.72
C VAL A 356 -2.50 17.91 9.53
N ASP A 357 -1.93 16.73 9.75
CA ASP A 357 -2.55 15.66 10.54
C ASP A 357 -2.79 16.10 11.98
N PHE A 358 -1.81 16.76 12.62
CA PHE A 358 -1.97 17.35 13.95
C PHE A 358 -3.15 18.33 14.03
N PHE A 359 -3.27 19.23 13.04
CA PHE A 359 -4.42 20.16 12.99
C PHE A 359 -5.74 19.43 12.75
N TYR A 360 -5.75 18.41 11.90
CA TYR A 360 -6.94 17.60 11.62
C TYR A 360 -7.38 16.81 12.85
N GLN A 361 -6.46 16.17 13.57
CA GLN A 361 -6.76 15.44 14.79
C GLN A 361 -7.32 16.37 15.88
N ILE A 362 -6.72 17.55 16.10
CA ILE A 362 -7.27 18.50 17.06
C ILE A 362 -8.67 18.97 16.64
N THR A 363 -8.87 19.37 15.39
CA THR A 363 -10.17 19.89 14.94
C THR A 363 -11.27 18.83 14.93
N LEU A 364 -10.97 17.58 14.62
CA LEU A 364 -11.94 16.48 14.57
C LEU A 364 -12.50 16.11 15.96
N PHE A 365 -11.75 16.38 17.03
CA PHE A 365 -12.15 16.11 18.42
C PHE A 365 -12.45 17.38 19.24
N THR A 366 -12.41 18.57 18.64
CA THR A 366 -12.90 19.80 19.30
C THR A 366 -14.43 19.82 19.41
N SER A 367 -14.95 20.63 20.35
CA SER A 367 -16.38 20.73 20.69
C SER A 367 -17.32 20.99 19.50
N ASP A 368 -16.81 21.56 18.41
CA ASP A 368 -17.58 21.94 17.22
C ASP A 368 -17.52 20.87 16.11
N SER A 369 -17.00 19.67 16.40
CA SER A 369 -16.88 18.65 15.36
C SER A 369 -18.27 18.13 14.94
N PRO A 370 -18.52 17.90 13.63
CA PRO A 370 -19.78 17.35 13.14
C PRO A 370 -20.10 15.98 13.75
N LEU A 371 -19.06 15.27 14.17
CA LEU A 371 -19.13 13.95 14.78
C LEU A 371 -19.67 14.04 16.22
N LEU A 372 -19.32 15.12 16.94
CA LEU A 372 -19.84 15.44 18.25
C LEU A 372 -21.27 15.98 18.20
N GLU A 373 -21.60 16.76 17.17
CA GLU A 373 -22.94 17.28 16.97
C GLU A 373 -23.96 16.14 16.79
N ILE A 374 -23.62 15.14 15.96
CA ILE A 374 -24.45 13.93 15.79
C ILE A 374 -24.60 13.18 17.12
N GLU A 375 -23.53 13.06 17.91
CA GLU A 375 -23.57 12.38 19.20
C GLU A 375 -24.38 13.17 20.24
N ASN A 376 -24.24 14.50 20.29
CA ASN A 376 -25.05 15.38 21.14
C ASN A 376 -26.53 15.31 20.77
N TYR A 377 -26.88 15.32 19.47
CA TYR A 377 -28.26 15.11 19.04
C TYR A 377 -28.77 13.71 19.43
N ARG A 378 -27.93 12.68 19.33
CA ARG A 378 -28.27 11.33 19.80
C ARG A 378 -28.52 11.31 21.31
N GLU A 379 -27.70 11.98 22.11
CA GLU A 379 -27.83 12.03 23.57
C GLU A 379 -29.00 12.90 24.04
N GLU A 380 -29.24 14.04 23.41
CA GLU A 380 -30.28 14.99 23.82
C GLU A 380 -31.67 14.60 23.27
N LYS A 381 -31.74 14.08 22.04
CA LYS A 381 -33.02 13.87 21.34
C LYS A 381 -33.38 12.41 21.12
N VAL A 382 -32.42 11.49 21.04
CA VAL A 382 -32.71 10.07 20.73
C VAL A 382 -32.72 9.23 22.00
N LEU A 383 -31.69 9.33 22.84
CA LEU A 383 -31.56 8.54 24.06
C LEU A 383 -32.72 8.73 25.06
N PRO A 384 -33.17 9.95 25.42
CA PRO A 384 -34.25 10.09 26.40
C PRO A 384 -35.60 9.55 25.93
N PHE A 385 -35.82 9.43 24.61
CA PHE A 385 -37.10 9.00 24.05
C PHE A 385 -37.08 7.59 23.45
N TYR A 386 -35.91 7.00 23.18
CA TYR A 386 -35.77 5.71 22.48
C TYR A 386 -34.94 4.67 23.25
N THR A 387 -34.63 4.90 24.53
CA THR A 387 -33.89 3.93 25.34
C THR A 387 -34.84 2.85 25.88
N GLN A 388 -34.73 1.63 25.36
CA GLN A 388 -35.38 0.45 25.94
C GLN A 388 -34.65 0.03 27.23
N ALA A 389 -35.37 0.02 28.35
CA ALA A 389 -34.86 -0.50 29.62
C ALA A 389 -34.98 -2.03 29.63
N GLN A 390 -33.86 -2.73 29.53
CA GLN A 390 -33.82 -4.20 29.63
C GLN A 390 -33.53 -4.59 31.08
N ILE A 391 -34.51 -5.18 31.76
CA ILE A 391 -34.38 -5.64 33.15
C ILE A 391 -34.30 -7.17 33.13
N PHE A 392 -33.13 -7.70 33.50
CA PHE A 392 -32.92 -9.13 33.62
C PHE A 392 -33.18 -9.57 35.07
N ILE A 393 -34.18 -10.44 35.25
CA ILE A 393 -34.45 -11.05 36.54
C ILE A 393 -33.61 -12.33 36.63
N GLU A 394 -32.51 -12.28 37.39
CA GLU A 394 -31.58 -13.41 37.51
C GLU A 394 -32.19 -14.62 38.24
N ASN A 395 -33.16 -14.40 39.12
CA ASN A 395 -33.86 -15.46 39.87
C ASN A 395 -35.37 -15.16 39.93
N PRO A 396 -36.18 -15.63 38.97
CA PRO A 396 -37.62 -15.35 38.94
C PRO A 396 -38.38 -16.09 40.06
N GLY A 397 -37.86 -17.22 40.52
CA GLY A 397 -38.52 -18.13 41.46
C GLY A 397 -39.85 -18.67 40.93
N ASP A 398 -40.66 -19.29 41.79
CA ASP A 398 -41.94 -19.90 41.40
C ASP A 398 -43.01 -18.85 41.02
N LEU A 399 -43.32 -18.79 39.72
CA LEU A 399 -44.30 -17.89 39.12
C LEU A 399 -45.75 -18.42 39.17
N THR A 400 -45.97 -19.67 39.62
CA THR A 400 -47.32 -20.20 39.88
C THR A 400 -47.98 -19.54 41.10
N ASN A 401 -47.15 -19.00 42.01
CA ASN A 401 -47.62 -18.37 43.23
C ASN A 401 -48.27 -17.00 42.96
N LYS A 402 -49.61 -16.96 43.06
CA LYS A 402 -50.45 -15.77 42.82
C LYS A 402 -50.00 -14.51 43.57
N LYS A 403 -49.41 -14.63 44.77
CA LYS A 403 -48.93 -13.45 45.52
C LYS A 403 -47.66 -12.83 44.92
N ARG A 404 -46.72 -13.66 44.47
CA ARG A 404 -45.45 -13.21 43.87
C ARG A 404 -45.69 -12.66 42.47
N ARG A 405 -46.55 -13.33 41.71
CA ARG A 405 -46.99 -12.89 40.40
C ARG A 405 -47.64 -11.51 40.44
N LYS A 406 -48.59 -11.30 41.35
CA LYS A 406 -49.22 -9.99 41.57
C LYS A 406 -48.22 -8.90 41.97
N HIS A 407 -47.15 -9.25 42.68
CA HIS A 407 -46.10 -8.29 43.02
C HIS A 407 -45.27 -7.89 41.79
N LEU A 408 -44.96 -8.84 40.91
CA LEU A 408 -44.27 -8.57 39.65
C LEU A 408 -45.15 -7.77 38.66
N ASP A 409 -46.44 -8.11 38.57
CA ASP A 409 -47.41 -7.37 37.76
C ASP A 409 -47.53 -5.91 38.25
N ASN A 410 -47.63 -5.71 39.57
CA ASN A 410 -47.65 -4.35 40.15
C ASN A 410 -46.35 -3.58 39.87
N LEU A 411 -45.20 -4.24 39.90
CA LEU A 411 -43.92 -3.60 39.59
C LEU A 411 -43.87 -3.14 38.14
N ILE A 412 -44.32 -3.98 37.21
CA ILE A 412 -44.36 -3.63 35.78
C ILE A 412 -45.38 -2.50 35.54
N ASP A 413 -46.55 -2.56 36.18
CA ASP A 413 -47.57 -1.52 36.10
C ASP A 413 -47.05 -0.17 36.65
N GLU A 414 -46.31 -0.18 37.76
CA GLU A 414 -45.62 1.01 38.29
C GLU A 414 -44.60 1.57 37.29
N MET A 415 -43.87 0.71 36.56
CA MET A 415 -42.91 1.14 35.55
C MET A 415 -43.58 1.69 34.28
N GLU A 416 -44.67 1.09 33.84
CA GLU A 416 -45.50 1.55 32.71
C GLU A 416 -46.17 2.91 33.00
N HIS A 417 -46.41 3.24 34.27
CA HIS A 417 -47.01 4.50 34.72
C HIS A 417 -46.01 5.56 35.19
N LEU A 418 -44.71 5.34 34.99
CA LEU A 418 -43.70 6.37 35.26
C LEU A 418 -43.93 7.61 34.38
N PRO A 419 -43.64 8.82 34.89
CA PRO A 419 -43.76 10.04 34.09
C PRO A 419 -42.82 9.96 32.88
N ASN A 420 -43.40 10.03 31.68
CA ASN A 420 -42.74 9.86 30.36
C ASN A 420 -42.46 8.42 29.91
N ALA A 421 -43.02 7.40 30.57
CA ALA A 421 -43.03 6.03 30.04
C ALA A 421 -44.07 5.89 28.92
N TYR A 422 -43.78 5.03 27.94
CA TYR A 422 -44.74 4.67 26.91
C TYR A 422 -45.79 3.69 27.47
N PRO A 423 -47.02 3.65 26.92
CA PRO A 423 -48.08 2.77 27.40
C PRO A 423 -47.73 1.28 27.31
N ALA A 424 -48.50 0.45 28.01
CA ALA A 424 -48.39 -1.01 28.11
C ALA A 424 -48.34 -1.78 26.77
N GLU A 425 -48.68 -1.14 25.64
CA GLU A 425 -48.55 -1.71 24.28
C GLU A 425 -47.11 -1.70 23.76
N SER A 426 -46.24 -0.88 24.36
CA SER A 426 -44.83 -0.72 23.99
C SER A 426 -43.86 -1.52 24.86
N SER A 427 -44.35 -2.11 25.95
CA SER A 427 -43.59 -2.97 26.85
C SER A 427 -43.77 -4.43 26.47
N PHE A 428 -42.67 -5.19 26.44
CA PHE A 428 -42.75 -6.64 26.27
C PHE A 428 -42.64 -7.33 27.62
N TYR A 429 -43.74 -7.89 28.09
CA TYR A 429 -43.78 -8.71 29.31
C TYR A 429 -44.10 -10.16 28.96
N PHE A 430 -43.12 -11.05 29.11
CA PHE A 430 -43.21 -12.46 28.72
C PHE A 430 -44.43 -13.17 29.30
N VAL A 431 -44.78 -12.94 30.57
CA VAL A 431 -45.92 -13.64 31.22
C VAL A 431 -47.26 -13.23 30.59
N ARG A 432 -47.43 -11.95 30.22
CA ARG A 432 -48.63 -11.47 29.51
C ARG A 432 -48.74 -12.10 28.12
N ALA A 433 -47.60 -12.27 27.42
CA ALA A 433 -47.55 -12.96 26.13
C ALA A 433 -47.82 -14.48 26.26
N PHE A 434 -47.30 -15.12 27.31
CA PHE A 434 -47.52 -16.55 27.59
C PHE A 434 -48.99 -16.85 27.88
N GLU A 435 -49.68 -16.01 28.67
CA GLU A 435 -51.11 -16.18 28.90
C GLU A 435 -51.96 -15.98 27.66
N ALA A 436 -51.62 -15.00 26.81
CA ALA A 436 -52.30 -14.81 25.53
C ALA A 436 -52.13 -16.05 24.63
N PHE A 437 -50.94 -16.66 24.63
CA PHE A 437 -50.66 -17.90 23.93
C PHE A 437 -51.43 -19.10 24.52
N GLU A 438 -51.42 -19.29 25.84
CA GLU A 438 -52.17 -20.37 26.51
C GLU A 438 -53.68 -20.24 26.26
N LYS A 439 -54.20 -19.00 26.32
CA LYS A 439 -55.59 -18.70 26.00
C LYS A 439 -55.92 -19.04 24.55
N SER A 440 -55.03 -18.72 23.61
CA SER A 440 -55.17 -19.10 22.19
C SER A 440 -55.14 -20.62 21.95
N LEU A 441 -54.38 -21.38 22.77
CA LEU A 441 -54.43 -22.85 22.75
C LEU A 441 -55.74 -23.39 23.31
N SER A 442 -56.30 -22.73 24.34
CA SER A 442 -57.56 -23.15 24.96
C SER A 442 -58.80 -22.81 24.11
N GLU A 443 -58.72 -21.77 23.28
CA GLU A 443 -59.78 -21.33 22.36
C GLU A 443 -59.66 -22.01 20.96
N GLY A 444 -58.71 -22.93 20.79
CA GLY A 444 -58.43 -23.67 19.55
C GLY A 444 -59.40 -24.81 19.22
N ASP A 445 -60.72 -24.58 19.32
CA ASP A 445 -61.74 -25.36 18.59
C ASP A 445 -62.86 -24.43 18.11
N GLY A 446 -62.56 -23.56 17.12
CA GLY A 446 -63.58 -22.91 16.29
C GLY A 446 -63.40 -21.41 15.98
N GLY A 447 -62.79 -21.10 14.84
CA GLY A 447 -63.32 -20.08 13.92
C GLY A 447 -62.78 -18.64 13.95
N GLU A 448 -62.37 -18.23 12.74
CA GLU A 448 -62.27 -16.87 12.16
C GLU A 448 -61.11 -15.93 12.51
N PHE A 449 -60.18 -15.90 11.55
CA PHE A 449 -59.35 -14.76 11.19
C PHE A 449 -60.23 -13.53 10.91
N ILE A 450 -59.92 -12.41 11.55
CA ILE A 450 -60.26 -11.08 11.03
C ILE A 450 -58.94 -10.35 10.80
N ASP A 451 -58.67 -10.11 9.51
CA ASP A 451 -57.58 -9.28 8.99
C ASP A 451 -57.75 -7.83 9.45
N ASP A 452 -56.65 -7.20 9.86
CA ASP A 452 -56.40 -5.82 9.45
C ASP A 452 -54.94 -5.65 9.00
N ASN A 453 -54.84 -5.36 7.70
CA ASN A 453 -53.69 -5.29 6.81
C ASN A 453 -52.44 -4.54 7.33
N SER A 454 -51.25 -5.16 7.19
CA SER A 454 -50.21 -4.71 6.24
C SER A 454 -48.98 -5.64 6.15
N ASN A 455 -48.85 -6.29 4.98
CA ASN A 455 -47.64 -6.70 4.24
C ASN A 455 -46.36 -7.13 5.00
N LEU A 456 -46.02 -8.43 4.99
CA LEU A 456 -44.85 -8.95 4.24
C LEU A 456 -44.82 -10.50 4.16
N THR A 457 -44.38 -10.96 3.01
CA THR A 457 -44.25 -12.30 2.43
C THR A 457 -43.40 -13.34 3.18
N THR A 458 -43.91 -14.59 3.22
CA THR A 458 -43.27 -15.93 3.03
C THR A 458 -41.99 -16.24 3.84
N THR A 459 -41.85 -17.29 4.66
CA THR A 459 -41.88 -18.76 4.42
C THR A 459 -41.44 -19.36 5.79
N THR A 460 -41.97 -20.43 6.40
CA THR A 460 -41.83 -21.86 6.08
C THR A 460 -42.64 -22.64 7.12
N ALA A 461 -43.39 -23.64 6.68
CA ALA A 461 -44.15 -24.55 7.51
C ALA A 461 -43.25 -25.56 8.25
N ILE A 462 -43.55 -25.83 9.53
CA ILE A 462 -43.26 -27.11 10.17
C ILE A 462 -44.55 -27.60 10.82
N SER A 463 -45.11 -28.64 10.21
CA SER A 463 -46.19 -29.46 10.76
C SER A 463 -45.67 -30.21 11.99
N ALA A 464 -46.23 -29.94 13.16
CA ALA A 464 -46.11 -30.80 14.33
C ALA A 464 -47.51 -31.09 14.87
N THR A 465 -47.83 -32.37 15.00
CA THR A 465 -49.07 -32.90 15.58
C THR A 465 -49.22 -32.46 17.04
N PRO A 466 -50.44 -32.15 17.53
CA PRO A 466 -50.61 -31.73 18.91
C PRO A 466 -50.54 -32.97 19.80
N LYS A 467 -49.40 -33.18 20.46
CA LYS A 467 -49.40 -33.93 21.71
C LYS A 467 -49.75 -32.95 22.81
N THR A 468 -50.86 -33.19 23.49
CA THR A 468 -51.25 -32.55 24.74
C THR A 468 -50.16 -32.81 25.79
N GLN A 469 -49.19 -31.91 25.87
CA GLN A 469 -48.35 -31.72 27.04
C GLN A 469 -48.88 -30.49 27.76
N ASN A 470 -49.40 -30.70 28.98
CA ASN A 470 -49.66 -29.62 29.91
C ASN A 470 -48.30 -29.01 30.29
N PHE A 471 -47.95 -27.88 29.68
CA PHE A 471 -46.83 -27.07 30.12
C PHE A 471 -47.23 -26.38 31.42
N ASP A 472 -46.53 -26.70 32.50
CA ASP A 472 -46.74 -26.08 33.81
C ASP A 472 -45.70 -24.96 34.00
N LEU A 473 -46.06 -23.89 34.71
CA LEU A 473 -45.21 -22.70 34.92
C LEU A 473 -43.91 -23.00 35.69
N THR A 474 -43.78 -24.23 36.22
CA THR A 474 -42.60 -24.77 36.89
C THR A 474 -41.45 -25.10 35.93
N ASP A 475 -41.72 -25.31 34.63
CA ASP A 475 -40.68 -25.58 33.62
C ASP A 475 -39.87 -24.32 33.23
N LEU A 476 -40.26 -23.13 33.72
CA LEU A 476 -39.65 -21.83 33.41
C LEU A 476 -38.56 -21.39 34.41
N GLU A 477 -38.18 -22.25 35.38
CA GLU A 477 -37.16 -21.92 36.40
C GLU A 477 -35.76 -21.60 35.82
N ASN A 478 -35.49 -21.90 34.54
CA ASN A 478 -34.17 -21.70 33.91
C ASN A 478 -34.17 -20.82 32.64
N CYS A 479 -35.26 -20.11 32.34
CA CYS A 479 -35.31 -19.27 31.13
C CYS A 479 -34.89 -17.81 31.43
N LEU A 480 -33.88 -17.32 30.70
CA LEU A 480 -33.45 -15.92 30.68
C LEU A 480 -34.48 -15.08 29.91
N PHE A 481 -35.19 -14.18 30.61
CA PHE A 481 -36.25 -13.36 30.03
C PHE A 481 -35.76 -11.96 29.62
N PHE A 482 -36.22 -11.53 28.44
CA PHE A 482 -35.99 -10.21 27.84
C PHE A 482 -37.18 -9.27 28.14
N ILE A 483 -36.89 -7.99 28.41
CA ILE A 483 -37.81 -6.84 28.26
C ILE A 483 -37.34 -6.02 27.08
#